data_AF-A0A8J7N1U8-F1
#
_entry.id   AF-A0A8J7N1U8-F1
#
_cell.length_a   1.000
_cell.length_b   1.000
_cell.length_c   1.000
_cell.angle_alpha   90.00
_cell.angle_beta   90.00
_cell.angle_gamma   90.00
#
_symmetry.space_group_name_H-M   'P 1'
#
loop_
_entity.id
_entity.type
_entity.pdbx_description
1 polymer ?
#
loop_
_entity_poly.entity_id
_entity_poly.type
_entity_poly.pdbx_seq_one_letter_code
_entity_poly.pdbx_strand_id
1 'polypeptide(L)'
;MSLIDRTAVIPNNVGLESRPALAKTLAQFKGGYMKWWHECGPQGFDAADCYLRMPVAADARGWASYEYVKLPEFRWGVFQADRVADRPALFGRLAGQPKLETVPGEFRATMIKLLTTQADVEPASVEQITWLGRMAPSNYDLRNLFQINCEEGRHLWAMVHLLCEHFGKDGEREIEGLLARRSGSETNPRILNAFNQPIEEFLSFLFWSTLADRDGKYQLLSMSESAFDPLARTAKFMLFEEAHHMFVGDDGLRRVIQRTAELMRAHDTDDVAPHGGINLSTIQRYLNYWAPPIIDLFGSETSQWSEDLFDAGLKGRVYEAERYDEHVRLDATIAIERAAGDGLAAEAVPMRKAINEVARETYLREIDGVVERWNRVLARMGIAFALKRPDKRFNRRIGVYKGFHFSPAGKRISREAFEAGLREWLPSDAEKAHVRALMQPVYEPGKIAGWIAPPARGLDGKPVDWDYVRV
;
A
#
# COMPACT_ATOMS: atom_id res chain seq x y z
N MET A 1 -6.72 1.28 -27.43
CA MET A 1 -7.57 0.94 -26.29
C MET A 1 -7.85 -0.54 -26.31
N SER A 2 -7.13 -1.31 -25.51
CA SER A 2 -7.48 -2.71 -25.27
C SER A 2 -8.68 -2.79 -24.33
N LEU A 3 -9.74 -3.44 -24.80
CA LEU A 3 -10.87 -3.80 -23.96
C LEU A 3 -10.53 -5.05 -23.17
N ILE A 4 -11.06 -5.16 -21.96
CA ILE A 4 -10.92 -6.35 -21.12
C ILE A 4 -12.00 -7.35 -21.51
N ASP A 5 -11.60 -8.57 -21.85
CA ASP A 5 -12.54 -9.67 -22.06
C ASP A 5 -13.09 -10.13 -20.71
N ARG A 6 -14.26 -9.60 -20.36
CA ARG A 6 -15.05 -10.05 -19.20
C ARG A 6 -15.90 -11.28 -19.50
N THR A 7 -15.74 -12.00 -20.59
CA THR A 7 -16.47 -13.27 -20.82
C THR A 7 -15.61 -14.49 -20.52
N ALA A 8 -14.28 -14.33 -20.56
CA ALA A 8 -13.32 -15.35 -20.16
C ALA A 8 -13.47 -15.80 -18.69
N VAL A 9 -13.08 -17.07 -18.44
CA VAL A 9 -13.01 -17.67 -17.09
C VAL A 9 -12.11 -16.87 -16.15
N ILE A 10 -11.02 -16.32 -16.71
CA ILE A 10 -10.13 -15.35 -16.08
C ILE A 10 -10.20 -14.09 -16.97
N PRO A 11 -10.90 -13.04 -16.54
CA PRO A 11 -10.97 -11.81 -17.32
C PRO A 11 -9.58 -11.27 -17.62
N ASN A 12 -9.31 -10.84 -18.85
CA ASN A 12 -7.98 -10.36 -19.20
C ASN A 12 -7.96 -9.49 -20.47
N ASN A 13 -6.84 -8.80 -20.69
CA ASN A 13 -6.51 -8.14 -21.96
C ASN A 13 -5.11 -8.54 -22.47
N VAL A 14 -4.61 -9.70 -22.02
CA VAL A 14 -3.27 -10.22 -22.34
C VAL A 14 -3.33 -11.38 -23.33
N GLY A 15 -4.52 -11.77 -23.80
CA GLY A 15 -4.70 -12.78 -24.83
C GLY A 15 -4.55 -14.21 -24.32
N LEU A 16 -5.05 -14.52 -23.12
CA LEU A 16 -4.97 -15.85 -22.51
C LEU A 16 -5.63 -16.95 -23.36
N GLU A 17 -6.65 -16.61 -24.15
CA GLU A 17 -7.35 -17.51 -25.08
C GLU A 17 -6.42 -18.09 -26.16
N SER A 18 -5.37 -17.36 -26.53
CA SER A 18 -4.34 -17.83 -27.46
C SER A 18 -3.23 -18.65 -26.78
N ARG A 19 -3.29 -18.83 -25.45
CA ARG A 19 -2.21 -19.41 -24.62
C ARG A 19 -2.74 -20.50 -23.67
N PRO A 20 -3.18 -21.66 -24.20
CA PRO A 20 -3.87 -22.69 -23.40
C PRO A 20 -3.03 -23.27 -22.26
N ALA A 21 -1.69 -23.33 -22.42
CA ALA A 21 -0.80 -23.79 -21.34
C ALA A 21 -0.78 -22.81 -20.15
N LEU A 22 -0.62 -21.51 -20.42
CA LEU A 22 -0.65 -20.47 -19.39
C LEU A 22 -2.02 -20.39 -18.71
N ALA A 23 -3.10 -20.42 -19.51
CA ALA A 23 -4.46 -20.44 -19.00
C ALA A 23 -4.72 -21.62 -18.05
N LYS A 24 -4.16 -22.80 -18.36
CA LYS A 24 -4.23 -23.98 -17.49
C LYS A 24 -3.49 -23.77 -16.16
N THR A 25 -2.27 -23.24 -16.18
CA THR A 25 -1.50 -22.95 -14.95
C THR A 25 -2.24 -21.93 -14.07
N LEU A 26 -2.78 -20.86 -14.64
CA LEU A 26 -3.56 -19.88 -13.89
C LEU A 26 -4.88 -20.45 -13.35
N ALA A 27 -5.53 -21.36 -14.07
CA ALA A 27 -6.71 -22.06 -13.56
C ALA A 27 -6.38 -22.99 -12.37
N GLN A 28 -5.19 -23.60 -12.34
CA GLN A 28 -4.72 -24.37 -11.18
C GLN A 28 -4.46 -23.44 -9.99
N PHE A 29 -3.79 -22.31 -10.22
CA PHE A 29 -3.61 -21.28 -9.20
C PHE A 29 -4.94 -20.81 -8.62
N LYS A 30 -5.96 -20.59 -9.48
CA LYS A 30 -7.32 -20.20 -9.05
C LYS A 30 -7.88 -21.11 -7.96
N GLY A 31 -7.68 -22.43 -8.07
CA GLY A 31 -8.15 -23.38 -7.06
C GLY A 31 -7.54 -23.15 -5.68
N GLY A 32 -6.22 -22.96 -5.63
CA GLY A 32 -5.50 -22.63 -4.40
C GLY A 32 -5.85 -21.23 -3.88
N TYR A 33 -5.95 -20.25 -4.77
CA TYR A 33 -6.33 -18.88 -4.44
C TYR A 33 -7.72 -18.82 -3.80
N MET A 34 -8.72 -19.51 -4.35
CA MET A 34 -10.07 -19.51 -3.76
C MET A 34 -10.09 -20.17 -2.38
N LYS A 35 -9.32 -21.25 -2.18
CA LYS A 35 -9.16 -21.83 -0.84
C LYS A 35 -8.57 -20.81 0.14
N TRP A 36 -7.49 -20.12 -0.27
CA TRP A 36 -6.90 -19.05 0.52
C TRP A 36 -7.90 -17.91 0.77
N TRP A 37 -8.68 -17.48 -0.22
CA TRP A 37 -9.68 -16.42 -0.08
C TRP A 37 -10.77 -16.78 0.92
N HIS A 38 -11.26 -18.01 0.94
CA HIS A 38 -12.22 -18.43 1.96
C HIS A 38 -11.61 -18.45 3.38
N GLU A 39 -10.33 -18.79 3.51
CA GLU A 39 -9.64 -18.85 4.81
C GLU A 39 -9.19 -17.47 5.33
N CYS A 40 -8.78 -16.57 4.44
CA CYS A 40 -8.10 -15.31 4.76
C CYS A 40 -8.83 -14.05 4.26
N GLY A 41 -9.76 -14.18 3.32
CA GLY A 41 -10.56 -13.06 2.84
C GLY A 41 -11.53 -12.54 3.90
N PRO A 42 -12.39 -11.56 3.55
CA PRO A 42 -13.26 -10.90 4.51
C PRO A 42 -14.25 -11.85 5.22
N GLN A 43 -14.09 -12.03 6.53
CA GLN A 43 -14.76 -13.13 7.24
C GLN A 43 -16.19 -12.80 7.67
N GLY A 44 -17.14 -13.64 7.22
CA GLY A 44 -18.56 -13.53 7.54
C GLY A 44 -19.39 -12.75 6.52
N PHE A 45 -18.84 -12.50 5.33
CA PHE A 45 -19.49 -11.69 4.28
C PHE A 45 -19.58 -12.41 2.93
N ASP A 46 -19.37 -13.73 2.88
CA ASP A 46 -19.42 -14.52 1.64
C ASP A 46 -20.75 -14.39 0.88
N ALA A 47 -21.85 -14.22 1.62
CA ALA A 47 -23.20 -14.07 1.05
C ALA A 47 -23.58 -12.61 0.73
N ALA A 48 -22.77 -11.63 1.14
CA ALA A 48 -23.11 -10.23 1.02
C ALA A 48 -22.96 -9.75 -0.44
N ASP A 49 -23.99 -9.08 -0.97
CA ASP A 49 -23.91 -8.45 -2.28
C ASP A 49 -23.22 -7.08 -2.13
N CYS A 50 -22.03 -6.95 -2.69
CA CYS A 50 -21.18 -5.77 -2.54
C CYS A 50 -21.16 -4.97 -3.85
N TYR A 51 -21.46 -3.67 -3.79
CA TYR A 51 -21.38 -2.76 -4.94
C TYR A 51 -19.92 -2.42 -5.25
N LEU A 52 -19.26 -3.26 -6.03
CA LEU A 52 -17.83 -3.17 -6.30
C LEU A 52 -17.55 -2.66 -7.71
N ARG A 53 -16.40 -2.00 -7.84
CA ARG A 53 -15.83 -1.56 -9.12
C ARG A 53 -15.04 -2.71 -9.71
N MET A 54 -15.19 -2.94 -11.01
CA MET A 54 -14.43 -3.94 -11.75
C MET A 54 -13.87 -3.37 -13.06
N PRO A 55 -12.63 -3.72 -13.42
CA PRO A 55 -12.04 -3.31 -14.70
C PRO A 55 -12.82 -3.75 -15.94
N VAL A 56 -12.95 -2.83 -16.91
CA VAL A 56 -13.50 -3.06 -18.26
C VAL A 56 -12.57 -2.61 -19.39
N ALA A 57 -11.59 -1.75 -19.10
CA ALA A 57 -10.60 -1.29 -20.08
C ALA A 57 -9.24 -0.98 -19.44
N ALA A 58 -8.22 -0.86 -20.28
CA ALA A 58 -6.82 -0.73 -19.86
C ALA A 58 -6.22 0.68 -19.92
N ASP A 59 -7.06 1.71 -20.05
CA ASP A 59 -6.65 3.12 -19.98
C ASP A 59 -7.48 3.87 -18.95
N ALA A 60 -6.95 4.96 -18.38
CA ALA A 60 -7.55 5.65 -17.24
C ALA A 60 -8.97 6.21 -17.47
N ARG A 61 -9.47 6.33 -18.71
CA ARG A 61 -10.79 6.89 -19.01
C ARG A 61 -11.82 5.77 -19.14
N GLY A 62 -12.76 5.70 -18.19
CA GLY A 62 -13.83 4.70 -18.21
C GLY A 62 -13.31 3.27 -18.02
N TRP A 63 -12.24 3.11 -17.26
CA TRP A 63 -11.53 1.84 -17.08
C TRP A 63 -12.30 0.80 -16.27
N ALA A 64 -13.41 1.18 -15.63
CA ALA A 64 -14.17 0.29 -14.76
C ALA A 64 -15.68 0.53 -14.80
N SER A 65 -16.43 -0.52 -14.47
CA SER A 65 -17.87 -0.51 -14.22
C SER A 65 -18.16 -0.88 -12.76
N TYR A 66 -19.33 -0.53 -12.25
CA TYR A 66 -19.77 -0.93 -10.92
C TYR A 66 -20.95 -1.90 -11.00
N GLU A 67 -20.92 -2.96 -10.21
CA GLU A 67 -22.02 -3.91 -10.08
C GLU A 67 -22.06 -4.52 -8.68
N TYR A 68 -23.21 -5.08 -8.30
CA TYR A 68 -23.30 -5.91 -7.12
C TYR A 68 -22.72 -7.29 -7.41
N VAL A 69 -21.78 -7.72 -6.58
CA VAL A 69 -21.16 -9.03 -6.68
C VAL A 69 -20.87 -9.55 -5.27
N LYS A 70 -21.01 -10.85 -5.06
CA LYS A 70 -20.53 -11.47 -3.83
C LYS A 70 -19.02 -11.56 -3.83
N LEU A 71 -18.40 -11.42 -2.67
CA LEU A 71 -16.95 -11.42 -2.57
C LEU A 71 -16.28 -12.66 -3.19
N PRO A 72 -16.75 -13.91 -2.97
CA PRO A 72 -16.16 -15.08 -3.61
C PRO A 72 -16.43 -15.19 -5.12
N GLU A 73 -17.41 -14.43 -5.63
CA GLU A 73 -17.80 -14.37 -7.04
C GLU A 73 -17.08 -13.22 -7.78
N PHE A 74 -16.25 -12.43 -7.08
CA PHE A 74 -15.47 -11.37 -7.69
C PHE A 74 -14.60 -11.92 -8.82
N ARG A 75 -14.54 -11.18 -9.92
CA ARG A 75 -13.91 -11.66 -11.15
C ARG A 75 -12.47 -11.18 -11.24
N TRP A 76 -11.60 -11.80 -10.43
CA TRP A 76 -10.16 -11.55 -10.50
C TRP A 76 -9.60 -11.89 -11.88
N GLY A 77 -8.90 -10.92 -12.46
CA GLY A 77 -8.38 -10.98 -13.81
C GLY A 77 -6.96 -10.43 -13.92
N VAL A 78 -6.40 -10.55 -15.12
CA VAL A 78 -5.04 -10.11 -15.45
C VAL A 78 -5.12 -8.96 -16.44
N PHE A 79 -4.71 -7.78 -16.00
CA PHE A 79 -4.80 -6.57 -16.80
C PHE A 79 -3.46 -5.87 -16.89
N GLN A 80 -3.11 -5.43 -18.10
CA GLN A 80 -1.93 -4.63 -18.38
C GLN A 80 -2.34 -3.36 -19.10
N ALA A 81 -1.74 -2.21 -18.75
CA ALA A 81 -1.98 -0.97 -19.48
C ALA A 81 -1.63 -1.11 -20.97
N ASP A 82 -2.23 -0.27 -21.81
CA ASP A 82 -1.94 -0.25 -23.25
C ASP A 82 -0.42 -0.09 -23.52
N ARG A 83 0.09 -0.84 -24.51
CA ARG A 83 1.48 -0.72 -24.95
C ARG A 83 1.73 0.66 -25.54
N VAL A 84 2.85 1.28 -25.16
CA VAL A 84 3.34 2.49 -25.82
C VAL A 84 4.37 2.07 -26.85
N ALA A 85 4.02 2.19 -28.14
CA ALA A 85 4.93 1.87 -29.24
C ALA A 85 6.20 2.73 -29.17
N ASP A 86 7.32 2.14 -29.56
CA ASP A 86 8.62 2.79 -29.74
C ASP A 86 9.18 3.56 -28.53
N ARG A 87 8.65 3.35 -27.32
CA ARG A 87 9.24 3.92 -26.10
C ARG A 87 10.47 3.11 -25.72
N PRO A 88 11.69 3.70 -25.73
CA PRO A 88 12.89 2.99 -25.32
C PRO A 88 12.91 2.77 -23.80
N ALA A 89 13.74 1.84 -23.35
CA ALA A 89 14.15 1.78 -21.96
C ALA A 89 14.89 3.07 -21.60
N LEU A 90 14.59 3.62 -20.42
CA LEU A 90 15.07 4.96 -20.04
C LEU A 90 16.43 4.92 -19.33
N PHE A 91 16.67 3.89 -18.51
CA PHE A 91 17.77 3.89 -17.56
C PHE A 91 18.57 2.58 -17.55
N GLY A 92 19.68 2.61 -16.80
CA GLY A 92 20.58 1.48 -16.65
C GLY A 92 21.33 1.16 -17.94
N ARG A 93 21.81 -0.09 -18.06
CA ARG A 93 22.56 -0.56 -19.25
C ARG A 93 21.72 -0.64 -20.53
N LEU A 94 20.40 -0.61 -20.39
CA LEU A 94 19.44 -0.70 -21.49
C LEU A 94 18.95 0.67 -21.96
N ALA A 95 19.41 1.77 -21.36
CA ALA A 95 19.00 3.12 -21.74
C ALA A 95 19.15 3.35 -23.26
N GLY A 96 18.09 3.84 -23.90
CA GLY A 96 18.02 4.08 -25.34
C GLY A 96 17.73 2.83 -26.20
N GLN A 97 17.75 1.64 -25.62
CA GLN A 97 17.43 0.39 -26.33
C GLN A 97 15.91 0.13 -26.31
N PRO A 98 15.40 -0.71 -27.24
CA PRO A 98 14.02 -1.17 -27.17
C PRO A 98 13.73 -1.86 -25.84
N LYS A 99 12.49 -1.69 -25.34
CA LYS A 99 12.03 -2.43 -24.17
C LYS A 99 12.00 -3.94 -24.42
N LEU A 100 12.16 -4.67 -23.33
CA LEU A 100 12.23 -6.12 -23.27
C LEU A 100 10.83 -6.74 -23.13
N GLU A 101 10.56 -7.77 -23.92
CA GLU A 101 9.41 -8.68 -23.73
C GLU A 101 9.76 -9.86 -22.81
N THR A 102 11.05 -10.16 -22.66
CA THR A 102 11.57 -11.25 -21.84
C THR A 102 12.79 -10.79 -21.06
N VAL A 103 12.96 -11.28 -19.83
CA VAL A 103 14.09 -10.91 -18.99
C VAL A 103 15.34 -11.71 -19.36
N PRO A 104 16.50 -11.07 -19.61
CA PRO A 104 17.76 -11.76 -19.84
C PRO A 104 18.10 -12.74 -18.71
N GLY A 105 18.70 -13.88 -19.07
CA GLY A 105 18.99 -14.96 -18.13
C GLY A 105 19.79 -14.52 -16.91
N GLU A 106 20.73 -13.59 -17.08
CA GLU A 106 21.56 -13.03 -16.00
C GLU A 106 20.75 -12.29 -14.92
N PHE A 107 19.57 -11.73 -15.24
CA PHE A 107 18.71 -11.04 -14.27
C PHE A 107 17.50 -11.84 -13.82
N ARG A 108 17.37 -13.08 -14.30
CA ARG A 108 16.16 -13.87 -14.10
C ARG A 108 15.86 -14.10 -12.62
N ALA A 109 16.85 -14.48 -11.82
CA ALA A 109 16.70 -14.68 -10.38
C ALA A 109 16.33 -13.37 -9.65
N THR A 110 16.96 -12.27 -10.04
CA THR A 110 16.69 -10.93 -9.49
C THR A 110 15.25 -10.48 -9.77
N MET A 111 14.74 -10.72 -10.99
CA MET A 111 13.37 -10.40 -11.33
C MET A 111 12.37 -11.29 -10.59
N ILE A 112 12.61 -12.60 -10.49
CA ILE A 112 11.76 -13.49 -9.70
C ILE A 112 11.67 -12.98 -8.26
N LYS A 113 12.80 -12.65 -7.63
CA LYS A 113 12.80 -12.10 -6.27
C LYS A 113 11.99 -10.81 -6.16
N LEU A 114 12.12 -9.88 -7.12
CA LEU A 114 11.35 -8.62 -7.14
C LEU A 114 9.84 -8.91 -7.24
N LEU A 115 9.44 -9.73 -8.22
CA LEU A 115 8.03 -10.09 -8.45
C LEU A 115 7.44 -10.84 -7.26
N THR A 116 8.15 -11.81 -6.69
CA THR A 116 7.68 -12.55 -5.51
C THR A 116 7.55 -11.64 -4.28
N THR A 117 8.48 -10.69 -4.09
CA THR A 117 8.39 -9.76 -2.96
C THR A 117 7.17 -8.84 -3.09
N GLN A 118 6.92 -8.30 -4.29
CA GLN A 118 5.71 -7.52 -4.56
C GLN A 118 4.45 -8.39 -4.44
N ALA A 119 4.44 -9.58 -5.02
CA ALA A 119 3.30 -10.48 -4.95
C ALA A 119 2.93 -10.87 -3.52
N ASP A 120 3.91 -10.92 -2.60
CA ASP A 120 3.68 -11.38 -1.23
C ASP A 120 2.98 -10.35 -0.35
N VAL A 121 3.12 -9.06 -0.67
CA VAL A 121 2.49 -7.99 0.11
C VAL A 121 0.98 -7.91 -0.12
N GLU A 122 0.53 -8.29 -1.31
CA GLU A 122 -0.88 -8.18 -1.71
C GLU A 122 -1.81 -9.09 -0.89
N PRO A 123 -1.58 -10.42 -0.78
CA PRO A 123 -2.39 -11.26 0.11
C PRO A 123 -2.10 -10.98 1.59
N ALA A 124 -0.93 -10.45 1.95
CA ALA A 124 -0.64 -10.07 3.32
C ALA A 124 -1.55 -8.94 3.81
N SER A 125 -1.78 -7.92 2.98
CA SER A 125 -2.70 -6.82 3.31
C SER A 125 -4.12 -7.34 3.55
N VAL A 126 -4.60 -8.27 2.72
CA VAL A 126 -5.90 -8.93 2.88
C VAL A 126 -5.98 -9.68 4.20
N GLU A 127 -4.93 -10.42 4.56
CA GLU A 127 -4.83 -11.17 5.82
C GLU A 127 -4.82 -10.26 7.06
N GLN A 128 -4.17 -9.09 6.97
CA GLN A 128 -4.13 -8.15 8.09
C GLN A 128 -5.51 -7.54 8.39
N ILE A 129 -6.37 -7.41 7.37
CA ILE A 129 -7.66 -6.71 7.48
C ILE A 129 -8.89 -7.64 7.40
N THR A 130 -8.66 -8.96 7.36
CA THR A 130 -9.65 -10.05 7.32
C THR A 130 -10.90 -9.83 8.17
N TRP A 131 -10.74 -9.31 9.39
CA TRP A 131 -11.82 -9.18 10.37
C TRP A 131 -12.46 -7.79 10.44
N LEU A 132 -11.92 -6.80 9.73
CA LEU A 132 -12.33 -5.40 9.88
C LEU A 132 -13.75 -5.12 9.37
N GLY A 133 -14.31 -5.98 8.52
CA GLY A 133 -15.70 -5.86 8.10
C GLY A 133 -16.66 -5.86 9.29
N ARG A 134 -16.32 -6.58 10.37
CA ARG A 134 -17.10 -6.65 11.63
C ARG A 134 -17.00 -5.41 12.51
N MET A 135 -16.23 -4.42 12.07
CA MET A 135 -15.89 -3.19 12.77
C MET A 135 -16.12 -1.96 11.88
N ALA A 136 -16.71 -2.15 10.68
CA ALA A 136 -16.86 -1.08 9.71
C ALA A 136 -17.78 0.02 10.26
N PRO A 137 -17.35 1.30 10.23
CA PRO A 137 -18.12 2.38 10.84
C PRO A 137 -19.30 2.86 9.99
N SER A 138 -19.47 2.33 8.78
CA SER A 138 -20.64 2.56 7.93
C SER A 138 -20.71 1.53 6.81
N ASN A 139 -21.87 1.45 6.15
CA ASN A 139 -22.04 0.69 4.91
C ASN A 139 -21.07 1.14 3.79
N TYR A 140 -20.83 2.45 3.69
CA TYR A 140 -19.88 3.05 2.75
C TYR A 140 -18.43 2.59 3.02
N ASP A 141 -18.01 2.61 4.29
CA ASP A 141 -16.66 2.21 4.70
C ASP A 141 -16.46 0.69 4.58
N LEU A 142 -17.51 -0.10 4.85
CA LEU A 142 -17.50 -1.54 4.62
C LEU A 142 -17.25 -1.88 3.14
N ARG A 143 -17.95 -1.18 2.23
CA ARG A 143 -17.73 -1.37 0.79
C ARG A 143 -16.33 -0.98 0.37
N ASN A 144 -15.78 0.11 0.89
CA ASN A 144 -14.42 0.54 0.53
C ASN A 144 -13.37 -0.46 1.02
N LEU A 145 -13.52 -1.00 2.24
CA LEU A 145 -12.69 -2.09 2.73
C LEU A 145 -12.71 -3.28 1.77
N PHE A 146 -13.91 -3.73 1.36
CA PHE A 146 -14.05 -4.85 0.44
C PHE A 146 -13.52 -4.58 -0.96
N GLN A 147 -13.63 -3.34 -1.45
CA GLN A 147 -12.99 -2.97 -2.71
C GLN A 147 -11.47 -3.16 -2.62
N ILE A 148 -10.83 -2.67 -1.56
CA ILE A 148 -9.40 -2.86 -1.33
C ILE A 148 -9.08 -4.36 -1.25
N ASN A 149 -9.83 -5.15 -0.47
CA ASN A 149 -9.59 -6.60 -0.40
C ASN A 149 -9.60 -7.28 -1.78
N CYS A 150 -10.56 -6.94 -2.63
CA CYS A 150 -10.66 -7.50 -3.98
C CYS A 150 -9.56 -6.99 -4.92
N GLU A 151 -9.22 -5.70 -4.86
CA GLU A 151 -8.15 -5.08 -5.67
C GLU A 151 -6.77 -5.63 -5.27
N GLU A 152 -6.47 -5.78 -3.98
CA GLU A 152 -5.23 -6.43 -3.50
C GLU A 152 -5.19 -7.92 -3.84
N GLY A 153 -6.33 -8.62 -3.75
CA GLY A 153 -6.46 -9.96 -4.31
C GLY A 153 -6.07 -9.99 -5.79
N ARG A 154 -6.52 -9.02 -6.59
CA ARG A 154 -6.19 -8.91 -8.02
C ARG A 154 -4.72 -8.55 -8.26
N HIS A 155 -4.09 -7.80 -7.36
CA HIS A 155 -2.66 -7.47 -7.43
C HIS A 155 -1.80 -8.75 -7.35
N LEU A 156 -2.17 -9.70 -6.49
CA LEU A 156 -1.55 -11.03 -6.46
C LEU A 156 -1.67 -11.73 -7.82
N TRP A 157 -2.86 -11.73 -8.44
CA TRP A 157 -3.09 -12.30 -9.77
C TRP A 157 -2.20 -11.65 -10.85
N ALA A 158 -1.99 -10.33 -10.78
CA ALA A 158 -1.12 -9.60 -11.70
C ALA A 158 0.33 -10.08 -11.63
N MET A 159 0.87 -10.28 -10.42
CA MET A 159 2.25 -10.76 -10.25
C MET A 159 2.40 -12.24 -10.56
N VAL A 160 1.43 -13.06 -10.15
CA VAL A 160 1.37 -14.50 -10.47
C VAL A 160 1.35 -14.73 -11.98
N HIS A 161 0.61 -13.92 -12.73
CA HIS A 161 0.64 -13.95 -14.19
C HIS A 161 2.05 -13.76 -14.75
N LEU A 162 2.77 -12.73 -14.29
CA LEU A 162 4.14 -12.47 -14.76
C LEU A 162 5.09 -13.62 -14.40
N LEU A 163 4.96 -14.19 -13.20
CA LEU A 163 5.73 -15.36 -12.76
C LEU A 163 5.46 -16.58 -13.65
N CYS A 164 4.20 -16.90 -13.93
CA CYS A 164 3.81 -18.02 -14.80
C CYS A 164 4.29 -17.82 -16.24
N GLU A 165 4.00 -16.67 -16.85
CA GLU A 165 4.26 -16.44 -18.27
C GLU A 165 5.76 -16.37 -18.59
N HIS A 166 6.53 -15.66 -17.76
CA HIS A 166 7.91 -15.31 -18.13
C HIS A 166 8.97 -16.12 -17.39
N PHE A 167 8.60 -16.88 -16.35
CA PHE A 167 9.55 -17.63 -15.52
C PHE A 167 9.25 -19.12 -15.39
N GLY A 168 8.15 -19.64 -15.96
CA GLY A 168 7.86 -21.08 -16.00
C GLY A 168 7.98 -21.75 -14.63
N LYS A 169 8.67 -22.90 -14.56
CA LYS A 169 8.77 -23.71 -13.33
C LYS A 169 9.34 -22.98 -12.11
N ASP A 170 10.29 -22.05 -12.29
CA ASP A 170 10.79 -21.30 -11.15
C ASP A 170 9.76 -20.29 -10.64
N GLY A 171 8.97 -19.69 -11.54
CA GLY A 171 7.84 -18.85 -11.15
C GLY A 171 6.77 -19.65 -10.42
N GLU A 172 6.42 -20.84 -10.93
CA GLU A 172 5.46 -21.76 -10.31
C GLU A 172 5.85 -22.14 -8.87
N ARG A 173 7.14 -22.38 -8.60
CA ARG A 173 7.63 -22.68 -7.24
C ARG A 173 7.39 -21.52 -6.26
N GLU A 174 7.56 -20.28 -6.69
CA GLU A 174 7.34 -19.12 -5.82
C GLU A 174 5.85 -18.93 -5.51
N ILE A 175 4.96 -19.30 -6.44
CA ILE A 175 3.50 -19.19 -6.29
C ILE A 175 2.97 -20.07 -5.16
N GLU A 176 3.49 -21.28 -5.01
CA GLU A 176 3.13 -22.15 -3.88
C GLU A 176 3.46 -21.47 -2.53
N GLY A 177 4.64 -20.83 -2.46
CA GLY A 177 5.06 -20.06 -1.28
C GLY A 177 4.16 -18.86 -0.98
N LEU A 178 3.65 -18.18 -2.01
CA LEU A 178 2.77 -17.00 -1.87
C LEU A 178 1.44 -17.34 -1.16
N LEU A 179 0.89 -18.53 -1.40
CA LEU A 179 -0.35 -18.97 -0.74
C LEU A 179 -0.10 -19.68 0.60
N ALA A 180 1.10 -20.23 0.79
CA ALA A 180 1.48 -20.94 2.01
C ALA A 180 1.87 -20.00 3.16
N ARG A 181 2.51 -18.85 2.86
CA ARG A 181 2.84 -17.84 3.88
C ARG A 181 1.59 -17.18 4.43
N ARG A 182 1.64 -16.76 5.69
CA ARG A 182 0.54 -16.08 6.39
C ARG A 182 1.06 -14.92 7.24
N SER A 183 0.37 -13.79 7.16
CA SER A 183 0.67 -12.61 8.00
C SER A 183 0.67 -12.99 9.48
N GLY A 184 1.74 -12.63 10.18
CA GLY A 184 1.89 -12.88 11.62
C GLY A 184 2.18 -14.33 12.01
N SER A 185 2.37 -15.25 11.05
CA SER A 185 2.72 -16.64 11.34
C SER A 185 4.11 -16.76 11.97
N GLU A 186 4.24 -17.52 13.05
CA GLU A 186 5.54 -17.79 13.69
C GLU A 186 6.46 -18.67 12.83
N THR A 187 5.88 -19.55 12.01
CA THR A 187 6.62 -20.56 11.25
C THR A 187 6.72 -20.26 9.77
N ASN A 188 5.76 -19.53 9.20
CA ASN A 188 5.75 -19.17 7.78
C ASN A 188 5.22 -17.74 7.55
N PRO A 189 5.88 -16.71 8.12
CA PRO A 189 5.45 -15.31 8.01
C PRO A 189 5.54 -14.78 6.58
N ARG A 190 4.87 -13.66 6.33
CA ARG A 190 5.09 -12.83 5.13
C ARG A 190 6.50 -12.27 5.08
N ILE A 191 7.00 -11.95 3.90
CA ILE A 191 8.41 -11.58 3.65
C ILE A 191 8.78 -10.29 4.36
N LEU A 192 7.89 -9.29 4.35
CA LEU A 192 8.16 -7.96 4.90
C LEU A 192 7.52 -7.80 6.28
N ASN A 193 8.30 -7.34 7.25
CA ASN A 193 7.88 -7.29 8.66
C ASN A 193 6.63 -6.43 8.90
N ALA A 194 6.46 -5.31 8.20
CA ALA A 194 5.28 -4.46 8.38
C ALA A 194 3.98 -5.22 8.04
N PHE A 195 4.03 -6.11 7.05
CA PHE A 195 2.92 -6.95 6.60
C PHE A 195 2.66 -8.16 7.50
N ASN A 196 3.40 -8.31 8.60
CA ASN A 196 3.12 -9.27 9.67
C ASN A 196 2.60 -8.58 10.96
N GLN A 197 2.54 -7.25 10.96
CA GLN A 197 2.03 -6.50 12.10
C GLN A 197 0.50 -6.51 12.09
N PRO A 198 -0.18 -6.82 13.20
CA PRO A 198 -1.63 -6.92 13.21
C PRO A 198 -2.30 -5.55 13.00
N ILE A 199 -3.39 -5.53 12.24
CA ILE A 199 -4.32 -4.41 12.11
C ILE A 199 -5.62 -4.83 12.81
N GLU A 200 -5.78 -4.39 14.06
CA GLU A 200 -6.84 -4.89 14.94
C GLU A 200 -8.11 -4.02 14.95
N GLU A 201 -8.04 -2.84 14.34
CA GLU A 201 -9.11 -1.85 14.38
C GLU A 201 -9.02 -0.89 13.18
N PHE A 202 -10.12 -0.17 12.93
CA PHE A 202 -10.33 0.57 11.69
C PHE A 202 -9.43 1.82 11.57
N LEU A 203 -9.06 2.51 12.66
CA LEU A 203 -8.11 3.63 12.65
C LEU A 203 -6.74 3.18 12.14
N SER A 204 -6.24 2.02 12.59
CA SER A 204 -4.99 1.44 12.09
C SER A 204 -5.06 1.10 10.62
N PHE A 205 -6.20 0.60 10.13
CA PHE A 205 -6.42 0.40 8.70
C PHE A 205 -6.38 1.72 7.93
N LEU A 206 -6.99 2.80 8.43
CA LEU A 206 -6.93 4.10 7.78
C LEU A 206 -5.49 4.68 7.73
N PHE A 207 -4.70 4.47 8.79
CA PHE A 207 -3.27 4.81 8.77
C PHE A 207 -2.49 3.92 7.80
N TRP A 208 -2.75 2.63 7.80
CA TRP A 208 -2.15 1.68 6.88
C TRP A 208 -2.41 2.08 5.43
N SER A 209 -3.67 2.29 5.04
CA SER A 209 -3.99 2.70 3.68
C SER A 209 -3.53 4.10 3.30
N THR A 210 -3.29 4.96 4.28
CA THR A 210 -2.66 6.26 3.99
C THR A 210 -1.16 6.12 3.70
N LEU A 211 -0.48 5.25 4.45
CA LEU A 211 0.96 5.21 4.57
C LEU A 211 1.59 4.03 3.78
N ALA A 212 1.13 2.80 3.99
CA ALA A 212 1.67 1.55 3.44
C ALA A 212 1.26 1.36 1.97
N ASP A 213 -0.02 1.54 1.63
CA ASP A 213 -0.49 1.53 0.23
C ASP A 213 0.23 2.62 -0.59
N ARG A 214 0.61 3.73 0.07
CA ARG A 214 1.46 4.76 -0.54
C ARG A 214 2.92 4.34 -0.71
N ASP A 215 3.47 3.44 0.12
CA ASP A 215 4.73 2.76 -0.23
C ASP A 215 4.52 1.89 -1.48
N GLY A 216 3.44 1.10 -1.54
CA GLY A 216 3.01 0.33 -2.71
C GLY A 216 3.00 1.18 -3.99
N LYS A 217 2.35 2.35 -3.97
CA LYS A 217 2.41 3.35 -5.06
C LYS A 217 3.84 3.65 -5.50
N TYR A 218 4.77 3.90 -4.57
CA TYR A 218 6.14 4.28 -4.89
C TYR A 218 6.92 3.11 -5.49
N GLN A 219 6.72 1.88 -4.99
CA GLN A 219 7.29 0.68 -5.57
C GLN A 219 6.76 0.46 -7.00
N LEU A 220 5.45 0.60 -7.20
CA LEU A 220 4.78 0.49 -8.50
C LEU A 220 5.20 1.58 -9.48
N LEU A 221 5.35 2.83 -9.04
CA LEU A 221 5.88 3.91 -9.87
C LEU A 221 7.29 3.59 -10.37
N SER A 222 8.17 3.10 -9.51
CA SER A 222 9.50 2.64 -9.92
C SER A 222 9.46 1.46 -10.90
N MET A 223 8.56 0.48 -10.69
CA MET A 223 8.39 -0.66 -11.59
C MET A 223 7.72 -0.27 -12.92
N SER A 224 6.89 0.78 -12.94
CA SER A 224 6.22 1.29 -14.14
C SER A 224 7.19 1.82 -15.20
N GLU A 225 8.44 2.10 -14.78
CA GLU A 225 9.51 2.58 -15.64
C GLU A 225 10.38 1.44 -16.21
N SER A 226 10.15 0.20 -15.76
CA SER A 226 10.96 -0.97 -16.15
C SER A 226 11.14 -1.10 -17.66
N ALA A 227 12.35 -1.49 -18.06
CA ALA A 227 12.67 -1.95 -19.41
C ALA A 227 11.93 -3.25 -19.74
N PHE A 228 11.60 -4.08 -18.74
CA PHE A 228 10.72 -5.24 -18.91
C PHE A 228 9.27 -4.76 -19.04
N ASP A 229 8.79 -4.64 -20.28
CA ASP A 229 7.52 -3.97 -20.59
C ASP A 229 6.28 -4.64 -19.99
N PRO A 230 6.19 -5.98 -19.91
CA PRO A 230 5.10 -6.65 -19.19
C PRO A 230 4.96 -6.19 -17.73
N LEU A 231 6.07 -6.08 -16.98
CA LEU A 231 6.04 -5.55 -15.61
C LEU A 231 5.63 -4.07 -15.60
N ALA A 232 6.21 -3.26 -16.48
CA ALA A 232 5.90 -1.83 -16.54
C ALA A 232 4.40 -1.59 -16.78
N ARG A 233 3.78 -2.35 -17.69
CA ARG A 233 2.36 -2.24 -18.02
C ARG A 233 1.45 -2.79 -16.93
N THR A 234 1.84 -3.88 -16.27
CA THR A 234 1.14 -4.39 -15.08
C THR A 234 1.14 -3.35 -13.97
N ALA A 235 2.30 -2.78 -13.64
CA ALA A 235 2.43 -1.78 -12.57
C ALA A 235 1.64 -0.49 -12.88
N LYS A 236 1.63 -0.04 -14.14
CA LYS A 236 0.78 1.09 -14.57
C LYS A 236 -0.70 0.85 -14.36
N PHE A 237 -1.17 -0.37 -14.62
CA PHE A 237 -2.56 -0.72 -14.40
C PHE A 237 -2.89 -0.72 -12.90
N MET A 238 -2.05 -1.35 -12.07
CA MET A 238 -2.22 -1.37 -10.61
C MET A 238 -2.28 0.04 -10.00
N LEU A 239 -1.52 0.99 -10.55
CA LEU A 239 -1.58 2.39 -10.10
C LEU A 239 -2.96 3.05 -10.28
N PHE A 240 -3.84 2.54 -11.15
CA PHE A 240 -5.23 3.01 -11.24
C PHE A 240 -6.06 2.61 -10.01
N GLU A 241 -5.77 1.43 -9.45
CA GLU A 241 -6.43 0.88 -8.26
C GLU A 241 -5.85 1.48 -6.98
N GLU A 242 -4.51 1.58 -6.88
CA GLU A 242 -3.79 2.14 -5.74
C GLU A 242 -4.26 3.55 -5.34
N ALA A 243 -4.69 4.34 -6.34
CA ALA A 243 -5.28 5.65 -6.12
C ALA A 243 -6.52 5.62 -5.22
N HIS A 244 -7.33 4.56 -5.31
CA HIS A 244 -8.49 4.35 -4.45
C HIS A 244 -8.07 3.99 -3.02
N HIS A 245 -7.09 3.11 -2.85
CA HIS A 245 -6.62 2.66 -1.53
C HIS A 245 -6.14 3.86 -0.69
N MET A 246 -5.27 4.68 -1.29
CA MET A 246 -4.77 5.91 -0.67
C MET A 246 -5.88 6.95 -0.40
N PHE A 247 -6.91 7.01 -1.24
CA PHE A 247 -8.07 7.87 -1.00
C PHE A 247 -8.86 7.42 0.23
N VAL A 248 -9.12 6.11 0.37
CA VAL A 248 -9.84 5.56 1.52
C VAL A 248 -9.12 5.90 2.83
N GLY A 249 -7.80 5.74 2.89
CA GLY A 249 -6.99 6.14 4.04
C GLY A 249 -7.05 7.64 4.36
N ASP A 250 -6.70 8.51 3.39
CA ASP A 250 -6.62 9.97 3.61
C ASP A 250 -8.01 10.55 3.95
N ASP A 251 -9.06 10.17 3.20
CA ASP A 251 -10.42 10.63 3.47
C ASP A 251 -10.94 10.14 4.83
N GLY A 252 -10.72 8.86 5.16
CA GLY A 252 -11.10 8.31 6.45
C GLY A 252 -10.44 9.05 7.62
N LEU A 253 -9.13 9.28 7.57
CA LEU A 253 -8.44 10.03 8.64
C LEU A 253 -8.92 11.47 8.74
N ARG A 254 -9.21 12.15 7.63
CA ARG A 254 -9.83 13.48 7.68
C ARG A 254 -11.19 13.47 8.35
N ARG A 255 -12.01 12.45 8.09
CA ARG A 255 -13.33 12.30 8.70
C ARG A 255 -13.23 12.01 10.20
N VAL A 256 -12.24 11.24 10.64
CA VAL A 256 -11.95 11.05 12.07
C VAL A 256 -11.53 12.38 12.71
N ILE A 257 -10.58 13.09 12.11
CA ILE A 257 -10.08 14.38 12.61
C ILE A 257 -11.20 15.43 12.66
N GLN A 258 -12.02 15.49 11.61
CA GLN A 258 -13.21 16.34 11.56
C GLN A 258 -14.17 16.02 12.71
N ARG A 259 -14.46 14.74 12.94
CA ARG A 259 -15.37 14.32 14.01
C ARG A 259 -14.82 14.63 15.39
N THR A 260 -13.54 14.39 15.61
CA THR A 260 -12.85 14.77 16.85
C THR A 260 -12.97 16.27 17.08
N ALA A 261 -12.69 17.09 16.07
CA ALA A 261 -12.80 18.54 16.16
C ALA A 261 -14.23 19.03 16.44
N GLU A 262 -15.25 18.37 15.88
CA GLU A 262 -16.66 18.66 16.18
C GLU A 262 -17.00 18.40 17.64
N LEU A 263 -16.56 17.25 18.17
CA LEU A 263 -16.75 16.88 19.57
C LEU A 263 -16.01 17.85 20.51
N MET A 264 -14.77 18.21 20.17
CA MET A 264 -13.99 19.19 20.94
C MET A 264 -14.75 20.52 21.07
N ARG A 265 -15.33 21.01 19.97
CA ARG A 265 -16.11 22.26 19.97
C ARG A 265 -17.45 22.14 20.67
N ALA A 266 -18.13 21.00 20.51
CA ALA A 266 -19.43 20.77 21.14
C ALA A 266 -19.35 20.68 22.67
N HIS A 267 -18.21 20.19 23.18
CA HIS A 267 -18.00 19.92 24.60
C HIS A 267 -16.94 20.80 25.26
N ASP A 268 -16.32 21.71 24.51
CA ASP A 268 -15.25 22.62 24.97
C ASP A 268 -14.12 21.88 25.72
N THR A 269 -13.60 20.83 25.08
CA THR A 269 -12.61 19.91 25.67
C THR A 269 -11.65 19.36 24.63
N ASP A 270 -10.40 19.08 25.02
CA ASP A 270 -9.46 18.30 24.23
C ASP A 270 -9.62 16.78 24.43
N ASP A 271 -10.31 16.37 25.50
CA ASP A 271 -10.62 14.98 25.79
C ASP A 271 -12.02 14.62 25.31
N VAL A 272 -12.10 14.07 24.10
CA VAL A 272 -13.35 13.63 23.46
C VAL A 272 -13.64 12.15 23.69
N ALA A 273 -12.77 11.41 24.40
CA ALA A 273 -12.98 9.99 24.67
C ALA A 273 -14.31 9.70 25.42
N PRO A 274 -14.70 10.47 26.46
CA PRO A 274 -16.01 10.32 27.11
C PRO A 274 -17.21 10.58 26.19
N HIS A 275 -16.99 11.25 25.06
CA HIS A 275 -18.00 11.61 24.07
C HIS A 275 -17.97 10.71 22.83
N GLY A 276 -17.28 9.55 22.93
CA GLY A 276 -17.19 8.57 21.85
C GLY A 276 -16.28 8.98 20.69
N GLY A 277 -15.38 9.94 20.91
CA GLY A 277 -14.38 10.38 19.94
C GLY A 277 -12.98 9.81 20.20
N ILE A 278 -12.05 10.12 19.30
CA ILE A 278 -10.62 9.76 19.42
C ILE A 278 -9.82 11.05 19.58
N ASN A 279 -9.08 11.18 20.68
CA ASN A 279 -8.30 12.39 20.98
C ASN A 279 -7.24 12.65 19.90
N LEU A 280 -6.98 13.92 19.58
CA LEU A 280 -5.95 14.31 18.59
C LEU A 280 -4.56 13.82 18.98
N SER A 281 -4.26 13.76 20.28
CA SER A 281 -3.02 13.19 20.83
C SER A 281 -2.91 11.69 20.56
N THR A 282 -4.01 10.94 20.66
CA THR A 282 -4.06 9.53 20.29
C THR A 282 -3.84 9.35 18.79
N ILE A 283 -4.50 10.15 17.94
CA ILE A 283 -4.28 10.13 16.48
C ILE A 283 -2.80 10.38 16.14
N GLN A 284 -2.16 11.36 16.78
CA GLN A 284 -0.71 11.61 16.62
C GLN A 284 0.15 10.40 17.01
N ARG A 285 -0.20 9.72 18.10
CA ARG A 285 0.52 8.51 18.55
C ARG A 285 0.37 7.35 17.56
N TYR A 286 -0.80 7.17 16.96
CA TYR A 286 -0.98 6.18 15.89
C TYR A 286 -0.18 6.53 14.62
N LEU A 287 -0.07 7.81 14.26
CA LEU A 287 0.84 8.26 13.19
C LEU A 287 2.30 7.89 13.51
N ASN A 288 2.74 8.12 14.75
CA ASN A 288 4.07 7.74 15.22
C ASN A 288 4.28 6.22 15.26
N TYR A 289 3.23 5.45 15.50
CA TYR A 289 3.26 4.00 15.57
C TYR A 289 3.40 3.36 14.17
N TRP A 290 2.62 3.84 13.19
CA TRP A 290 2.59 3.26 11.85
C TRP A 290 3.67 3.79 10.91
N ALA A 291 4.12 5.05 11.05
CA ALA A 291 5.09 5.61 10.12
C ALA A 291 6.45 4.85 10.10
N PRO A 292 7.10 4.52 11.23
CA PRO A 292 8.42 3.87 11.21
C PRO A 292 8.49 2.52 10.47
N PRO A 293 7.61 1.51 10.74
CA PRO A 293 7.68 0.24 10.02
C PRO A 293 7.43 0.37 8.52
N ILE A 294 6.69 1.41 8.10
CA ILE A 294 6.42 1.69 6.69
C ILE A 294 7.62 2.39 6.03
N ILE A 295 8.29 3.31 6.73
CA ILE A 295 9.55 3.91 6.26
C ILE A 295 10.65 2.86 6.10
N ASP A 296 10.62 1.81 6.93
CA ASP A 296 11.53 0.65 6.82
C ASP A 296 11.29 -0.20 5.56
N LEU A 297 10.10 -0.16 4.92
CA LEU A 297 9.81 -0.91 3.68
C LEU A 297 10.70 -0.49 2.51
N PHE A 298 11.16 0.77 2.50
CA PHE A 298 12.13 1.25 1.51
C PHE A 298 13.53 0.60 1.64
N GLY A 299 13.81 -0.17 2.70
CA GLY A 299 15.07 -0.88 2.88
C GLY A 299 16.21 -0.01 3.42
N SER A 300 17.46 -0.46 3.34
CA SER A 300 18.61 0.36 3.76
C SER A 300 18.80 1.58 2.85
N GLU A 301 19.30 2.69 3.41
CA GLU A 301 19.59 3.94 2.71
C GLU A 301 20.54 3.72 1.54
N THR A 302 21.50 2.79 1.68
CA THR A 302 22.30 2.26 0.57
C THR A 302 22.06 0.78 0.33
N SER A 303 21.96 0.36 -0.94
CA SER A 303 21.60 -1.01 -1.33
C SER A 303 22.24 -1.42 -2.66
N GLN A 304 23.08 -2.47 -2.63
CA GLN A 304 23.62 -3.09 -3.85
C GLN A 304 22.51 -3.68 -4.70
N TRP A 305 21.52 -4.32 -4.09
CA TRP A 305 20.40 -4.92 -4.83
C TRP A 305 19.59 -3.88 -5.61
N SER A 306 19.39 -2.70 -5.04
CA SER A 306 18.68 -1.60 -5.71
C SER A 306 19.52 -0.98 -6.83
N GLU A 307 20.85 -0.88 -6.63
CA GLU A 307 21.79 -0.49 -7.68
C GLU A 307 21.75 -1.49 -8.86
N ASP A 308 21.80 -2.80 -8.57
CA ASP A 308 21.78 -3.86 -9.58
C ASP A 308 20.48 -3.85 -10.40
N LEU A 309 19.33 -3.63 -9.74
CA LEU A 309 18.03 -3.50 -10.40
C LEU A 309 17.97 -2.29 -11.34
N PHE A 310 18.52 -1.16 -10.91
CA PHE A 310 18.60 0.04 -11.74
C PHE A 310 19.54 -0.18 -12.93
N ASP A 311 20.72 -0.73 -12.69
CA ASP A 311 21.72 -1.01 -13.73
C ASP A 311 21.25 -2.04 -14.75
N ALA A 312 20.39 -2.99 -14.35
CA ALA A 312 19.75 -3.95 -15.24
C ALA A 312 18.57 -3.35 -16.02
N GLY A 313 18.15 -2.10 -15.74
CA GLY A 313 16.97 -1.48 -16.35
C GLY A 313 15.64 -2.01 -15.81
N LEU A 314 15.64 -2.71 -14.66
CA LEU A 314 14.46 -3.45 -14.18
C LEU A 314 13.57 -2.65 -13.22
N LYS A 315 14.13 -1.72 -12.45
CA LYS A 315 13.37 -0.85 -11.54
C LYS A 315 14.02 0.54 -11.52
N GLY A 316 13.26 1.56 -11.93
CA GLY A 316 13.74 2.92 -12.08
C GLY A 316 13.60 3.75 -10.80
N ARG A 317 14.01 5.01 -10.83
CA ARG A 317 13.59 5.97 -9.81
C ARG A 317 12.09 6.25 -9.96
N VAL A 318 11.49 6.73 -8.88
CA VAL A 318 10.10 7.16 -8.90
C VAL A 318 9.97 8.36 -9.85
N TYR A 319 9.06 8.28 -10.82
CA TYR A 319 8.88 9.27 -11.89
C TYR A 319 10.12 9.45 -12.78
N GLU A 320 10.81 8.35 -13.12
CA GLU A 320 12.02 8.37 -13.95
C GLU A 320 11.81 9.21 -15.22
N ALA A 321 10.72 8.97 -15.96
CA ALA A 321 10.45 9.63 -17.23
C ALA A 321 10.02 11.10 -17.11
N GLU A 322 9.48 11.50 -15.96
CA GLU A 322 8.86 12.83 -15.78
C GLU A 322 9.80 13.85 -15.15
N ARG A 323 10.79 13.40 -14.36
CA ARG A 323 11.57 14.27 -13.48
C ARG A 323 13.05 14.32 -13.77
N TYR A 324 13.53 13.47 -14.65
CA TYR A 324 14.94 13.31 -14.93
C TYR A 324 15.10 13.33 -16.43
N ASP A 325 16.18 13.93 -16.90
CA ASP A 325 16.53 13.95 -18.33
C ASP A 325 17.82 13.19 -18.57
N GLU A 326 18.65 13.08 -17.52
CA GLU A 326 19.94 12.43 -17.57
C GLU A 326 19.81 10.91 -17.71
N HIS A 327 18.81 10.32 -17.04
CA HIS A 327 18.44 8.89 -17.01
C HIS A 327 19.56 7.83 -16.92
N VAL A 328 20.84 8.21 -16.86
CA VAL A 328 21.98 7.29 -16.89
C VAL A 328 22.95 7.54 -15.76
N ARG A 329 23.50 6.41 -15.28
CA ARG A 329 24.46 6.13 -14.20
C ARG A 329 24.32 6.81 -12.84
N LEU A 330 23.54 7.90 -12.69
CA LEU A 330 23.31 8.58 -11.41
C LEU A 330 24.63 8.99 -10.74
N ASP A 331 25.51 9.63 -11.50
CA ASP A 331 26.87 10.02 -11.05
C ASP A 331 26.86 11.15 -10.01
N ALA A 332 25.71 11.81 -9.80
CA ALA A 332 25.52 12.75 -8.72
C ALA A 332 25.72 12.06 -7.36
N THR A 333 26.32 12.77 -6.41
CA THR A 333 26.41 12.31 -5.02
C THR A 333 25.26 12.86 -4.19
N ILE A 334 24.77 12.04 -3.27
CA ILE A 334 23.85 12.48 -2.22
C ILE A 334 24.48 12.25 -0.85
N ALA A 335 24.21 13.16 0.08
CA ALA A 335 24.64 13.00 1.45
C ALA A 335 23.70 12.03 2.17
N ILE A 336 24.26 10.95 2.72
CA ILE A 336 23.57 10.05 3.65
C ILE A 336 24.28 10.06 4.99
N GLU A 337 23.57 9.77 6.07
CA GLU A 337 24.22 9.52 7.35
C GLU A 337 24.78 8.09 7.38
N ARG A 338 25.96 7.92 7.97
CA ARG A 338 26.55 6.61 8.30
C ARG A 338 27.02 6.58 9.74
N ALA A 339 27.06 5.37 10.31
CA ALA A 339 27.68 5.14 11.60
C ALA A 339 29.16 5.55 11.56
N ALA A 340 29.54 6.44 12.46
CA ALA A 340 30.90 6.95 12.60
C ALA A 340 31.25 6.97 14.10
N GLY A 341 31.99 5.96 14.55
CA GLY A 341 32.25 5.74 15.97
C GLY A 341 30.96 5.45 16.73
N ASP A 342 30.71 6.21 17.79
CA ASP A 342 29.46 6.18 18.55
C ASP A 342 28.36 7.05 17.89
N GLY A 343 28.67 7.81 16.84
CA GLY A 343 27.82 8.83 16.24
C GLY A 343 27.29 8.48 14.84
N LEU A 344 26.67 9.48 14.21
CA LEU A 344 26.37 9.49 12.78
C LEU A 344 27.11 10.66 12.13
N ALA A 345 27.67 10.44 10.95
CA ALA A 345 28.28 11.48 10.14
C ALA A 345 27.74 11.43 8.71
N ALA A 346 27.63 12.61 8.09
CA ALA A 346 27.27 12.69 6.68
C ALA A 346 28.42 12.16 5.80
N GLU A 347 28.07 11.31 4.84
CA GLU A 347 28.95 10.77 3.82
C GLU A 347 28.32 11.03 2.45
N ALA A 348 29.13 11.53 1.52
CA ALA A 348 28.72 11.65 0.13
C ALA A 348 28.82 10.28 -0.55
N VAL A 349 27.68 9.75 -1.02
CA VAL A 349 27.63 8.50 -1.78
C VAL A 349 27.09 8.73 -3.18
N PRO A 350 27.50 7.95 -4.19
CA PRO A 350 26.85 7.97 -5.49
C PRO A 350 25.34 7.68 -5.37
N MET A 351 24.50 8.47 -6.05
CA MET A 351 23.04 8.36 -5.97
C MET A 351 22.54 6.96 -6.36
N ARG A 352 23.21 6.29 -7.32
CA ARG A 352 22.95 4.88 -7.69
C ARG A 352 22.94 3.92 -6.51
N LYS A 353 23.76 4.17 -5.48
CA LYS A 353 23.80 3.35 -4.27
C LYS A 353 22.66 3.64 -3.33
N ALA A 354 22.01 4.79 -3.47
CA ALA A 354 21.04 5.33 -2.52
C ALA A 354 19.65 5.58 -3.13
N ILE A 355 19.28 4.81 -4.16
CA ILE A 355 17.96 4.88 -4.83
C ILE A 355 16.81 4.70 -3.83
N ASN A 356 16.99 3.82 -2.85
CA ASN A 356 16.03 3.60 -1.76
C ASN A 356 15.78 4.89 -0.96
N GLU A 357 16.84 5.63 -0.62
CA GLU A 357 16.74 6.89 0.11
C GLU A 357 16.08 7.97 -0.74
N VAL A 358 16.40 8.05 -2.04
CA VAL A 358 15.75 8.99 -2.97
C VAL A 358 14.24 8.75 -3.05
N ALA A 359 13.83 7.47 -3.13
CA ALA A 359 12.42 7.09 -3.12
C ALA A 359 11.76 7.45 -1.78
N ARG A 360 12.41 7.11 -0.65
CA ARG A 360 11.94 7.44 0.70
C ARG A 360 11.75 8.93 0.91
N GLU A 361 12.71 9.76 0.54
CA GLU A 361 12.62 11.23 0.68
C GLU A 361 11.48 11.81 -0.18
N THR A 362 11.25 11.23 -1.35
CA THR A 362 10.12 11.62 -2.19
C THR A 362 8.79 11.19 -1.56
N TYR A 363 8.74 10.04 -0.90
CA TYR A 363 7.59 9.55 -0.16
C TYR A 363 7.27 10.44 1.05
N LEU A 364 8.29 10.77 1.86
CA LEU A 364 8.13 11.58 3.07
C LEU A 364 7.60 12.98 2.75
N ARG A 365 8.05 13.59 1.65
CA ARG A 365 7.50 14.87 1.16
C ARG A 365 6.02 14.78 0.78
N GLU A 366 5.58 13.66 0.20
CA GLU A 366 4.15 13.46 -0.08
C GLU A 366 3.34 13.28 1.22
N ILE A 367 3.88 12.56 2.20
CA ILE A 367 3.26 12.42 3.52
C ILE A 367 3.16 13.76 4.25
N ASP A 368 4.18 14.61 4.19
CA ASP A 368 4.11 15.96 4.75
C ASP A 368 2.93 16.74 4.15
N GLY A 369 2.78 16.67 2.83
CA GLY A 369 1.64 17.24 2.13
C GLY A 369 0.28 16.62 2.49
N VAL A 370 0.22 15.35 2.93
CA VAL A 370 -0.99 14.68 3.45
C VAL A 370 -1.35 15.23 4.83
N VAL A 371 -0.38 15.23 5.75
CA VAL A 371 -0.54 15.71 7.14
C VAL A 371 -0.92 17.19 7.16
N GLU A 372 -0.38 18.00 6.25
CA GLU A 372 -0.81 19.39 6.08
C GLU A 372 -2.30 19.53 5.74
N ARG A 373 -2.88 18.62 4.96
CA ARG A 373 -4.31 18.68 4.62
C ARG A 373 -5.18 18.31 5.80
N TRP A 374 -4.72 17.39 6.64
CA TRP A 374 -5.35 17.07 7.92
C TRP A 374 -5.33 18.28 8.85
N ASN A 375 -4.20 18.97 8.96
CA ASN A 375 -4.08 20.19 9.75
C ASN A 375 -4.96 21.33 9.22
N ARG A 376 -5.22 21.40 7.90
CA ARG A 376 -6.20 22.35 7.34
C ARG A 376 -7.64 22.07 7.77
N VAL A 377 -7.98 20.84 8.16
CA VAL A 377 -9.29 20.54 8.78
C VAL A 377 -9.36 21.22 10.14
N LEU A 378 -8.35 20.97 11.00
CA LEU A 378 -8.25 21.55 12.34
C LEU A 378 -8.24 23.09 12.32
N ALA A 379 -7.42 23.69 11.45
CA ALA A 379 -7.30 25.14 11.33
C ALA A 379 -8.62 25.81 10.92
N ARG A 380 -9.38 25.21 9.97
CA ARG A 380 -10.71 25.73 9.58
C ARG A 380 -11.74 25.67 10.71
N MET A 381 -11.51 24.82 11.70
CA MET A 381 -12.35 24.69 12.89
C MET A 381 -11.84 25.50 14.08
N GLY A 382 -10.76 26.28 13.89
CA GLY A 382 -10.18 27.12 14.94
C GLY A 382 -9.36 26.36 15.98
N ILE A 383 -8.94 25.13 15.68
CA ILE A 383 -8.13 24.30 16.60
C ILE A 383 -6.64 24.52 16.33
N ALA A 384 -5.88 24.87 17.36
CA ALA A 384 -4.45 25.17 17.27
C ALA A 384 -3.55 23.93 17.20
N PHE A 385 -4.05 22.75 17.61
CA PHE A 385 -3.32 21.49 17.52
C PHE A 385 -2.92 21.21 16.07
N ALA A 386 -1.70 20.71 15.87
CA ALA A 386 -1.21 20.29 14.55
C ALA A 386 -0.53 18.93 14.65
N LEU A 387 -1.01 17.98 13.84
CA LEU A 387 -0.36 16.71 13.61
C LEU A 387 0.98 16.93 12.90
N LYS A 388 1.96 16.09 13.22
CA LYS A 388 3.30 16.11 12.64
C LYS A 388 3.73 14.69 12.34
N ARG A 389 4.22 14.43 11.12
CA ARG A 389 4.90 13.16 10.82
C ARG A 389 6.16 13.07 11.70
N PRO A 390 6.49 11.90 12.29
CA PRO A 390 7.75 11.74 12.98
C PRO A 390 8.93 11.86 12.01
N ASP A 391 10.08 12.30 12.52
CA ASP A 391 11.34 12.32 11.79
C ASP A 391 11.69 10.93 11.23
N LYS A 392 12.32 10.89 10.04
CA LYS A 392 12.65 9.64 9.33
C LYS A 392 13.56 8.68 10.11
N ARG A 393 14.21 9.18 11.16
CA ARG A 393 15.11 8.44 12.06
C ARG A 393 14.40 7.83 13.25
N PHE A 394 13.17 8.27 13.54
CA PHE A 394 12.41 7.81 14.69
C PHE A 394 12.07 6.31 14.55
N ASN A 395 12.46 5.53 15.56
CA ASN A 395 12.05 4.13 15.77
C ASN A 395 12.27 3.20 14.56
N ARG A 396 13.38 3.38 13.84
CA ARG A 396 13.76 2.60 12.65
C ARG A 396 14.38 1.24 13.02
N ARG A 397 14.04 0.18 12.29
CA ARG A 397 14.59 -1.18 12.45
C ARG A 397 15.49 -1.60 11.28
N ILE A 398 15.43 -0.89 10.16
CA ILE A 398 16.23 -1.12 8.97
C ILE A 398 17.09 0.11 8.67
N GLY A 399 18.28 -0.11 8.13
CA GLY A 399 19.16 0.97 7.67
C GLY A 399 20.08 1.55 8.75
N VAL A 400 20.66 2.70 8.45
CA VAL A 400 21.75 3.36 9.21
C VAL A 400 21.32 3.84 10.59
N TYR A 401 20.01 4.02 10.81
CA TYR A 401 19.44 4.46 12.08
C TYR A 401 19.14 3.31 13.04
N LYS A 402 19.24 2.05 12.57
CA LYS A 402 19.07 0.87 13.42
C LYS A 402 20.08 0.90 14.57
N GLY A 403 19.58 0.78 15.81
CA GLY A 403 20.40 0.79 17.02
C GLY A 403 20.70 2.18 17.58
N PHE A 404 20.34 3.25 16.86
CA PHE A 404 20.33 4.61 17.38
C PHE A 404 18.94 5.00 17.86
N HIS A 405 18.86 6.01 18.73
CA HIS A 405 17.63 6.43 19.37
C HIS A 405 17.37 7.91 19.11
N PHE A 406 16.21 8.21 18.54
CA PHE A 406 15.76 9.55 18.20
C PHE A 406 14.36 9.76 18.75
N SER A 407 14.06 10.97 19.23
CA SER A 407 12.68 11.40 19.49
C SER A 407 11.90 11.57 18.18
N PRO A 408 10.55 11.68 18.19
CA PRO A 408 9.76 11.98 17.00
C PRO A 408 10.15 13.28 16.30
N ALA A 409 10.76 14.23 17.02
CA ALA A 409 11.28 15.48 16.47
C ALA A 409 12.69 15.36 15.85
N GLY A 410 13.27 14.17 15.80
CA GLY A 410 14.60 13.93 15.21
C GLY A 410 15.78 14.24 16.13
N LYS A 411 15.53 14.62 17.39
CA LYS A 411 16.60 14.80 18.37
C LYS A 411 17.16 13.44 18.80
N ARG A 412 18.47 13.26 18.66
CA ARG A 412 19.20 12.09 19.17
C ARG A 412 19.17 12.08 20.70
N ILE A 413 18.88 10.92 21.28
CA ILE A 413 18.71 10.74 22.73
C ILE A 413 19.36 9.43 23.19
N SER A 414 19.48 9.24 24.51
CA SER A 414 19.95 7.96 25.05
C SER A 414 18.89 6.88 24.88
N ARG A 415 19.31 5.62 25.04
CA ARG A 415 18.39 4.47 25.01
C ARG A 415 17.34 4.58 26.12
N GLU A 416 17.76 4.94 27.33
CA GLU A 416 16.90 5.06 28.50
C GLU A 416 15.84 6.15 28.30
N ALA A 417 16.25 7.31 27.76
CA ALA A 417 15.35 8.39 27.43
C ALA A 417 14.35 8.00 26.31
N PHE A 418 14.80 7.21 25.34
CA PHE A 418 13.92 6.69 24.29
C PHE A 418 12.90 5.69 24.84
N GLU A 419 13.34 4.68 25.60
CA GLU A 419 12.48 3.68 26.22
C GLU A 419 11.44 4.33 27.16
N ALA A 420 11.83 5.36 27.91
CA ALA A 420 10.91 6.15 28.72
C ALA A 420 9.92 6.95 27.86
N GLY A 421 10.40 7.60 26.79
CA GLY A 421 9.58 8.43 25.91
C GLY A 421 8.62 7.66 25.00
N LEU A 422 8.86 6.37 24.72
CA LEU A 422 7.96 5.54 23.91
C LEU A 422 6.52 5.53 24.45
N ARG A 423 6.37 5.60 25.79
CA ARG A 423 5.05 5.65 26.46
C ARG A 423 4.28 6.93 26.16
N GLU A 424 4.97 8.01 25.80
CA GLU A 424 4.36 9.29 25.45
C GLU A 424 4.10 9.41 23.95
N TRP A 425 4.92 8.76 23.13
CA TRP A 425 4.91 8.92 21.67
C TRP A 425 4.10 7.86 20.93
N LEU A 426 3.88 6.68 21.53
CA LEU A 426 3.13 5.57 20.95
C LEU A 426 1.82 5.34 21.72
N PRO A 427 0.80 4.74 21.08
CA PRO A 427 -0.48 4.51 21.73
C PRO A 427 -0.31 3.50 22.85
N SER A 428 -0.77 3.86 24.04
CA SER A 428 -0.84 2.97 25.20
C SER A 428 -1.88 1.87 25.02
N ASP A 429 -1.81 0.82 25.84
CA ASP A 429 -2.82 -0.25 25.80
C ASP A 429 -4.22 0.26 26.14
N ALA A 430 -4.33 1.25 27.02
CA ALA A 430 -5.59 1.90 27.35
C ALA A 430 -6.18 2.67 26.16
N GLU A 431 -5.34 3.40 25.41
CA GLU A 431 -5.78 4.09 24.18
C GLU A 431 -6.18 3.10 23.09
N LYS A 432 -5.42 2.01 22.91
CA LYS A 432 -5.80 0.94 21.98
C LYS A 432 -7.12 0.29 22.38
N ALA A 433 -7.31 0.01 23.68
CA ALA A 433 -8.56 -0.53 24.18
C ALA A 433 -9.75 0.43 23.97
N HIS A 434 -9.56 1.74 24.20
CA HIS A 434 -10.56 2.76 23.91
C HIS A 434 -10.93 2.78 22.42
N VAL A 435 -9.94 2.86 21.53
CA VAL A 435 -10.17 2.86 20.08
C VAL A 435 -10.91 1.59 19.67
N ARG A 436 -10.50 0.40 20.12
CA ARG A 436 -11.22 -0.86 19.85
C ARG A 436 -12.66 -0.85 20.37
N ALA A 437 -12.92 -0.25 21.53
CA ALA A 437 -14.28 -0.17 22.08
C ALA A 437 -15.24 0.65 21.18
N LEU A 438 -14.71 1.65 20.46
CA LEU A 438 -15.47 2.45 19.49
C LEU A 438 -15.83 1.69 18.20
N MET A 439 -15.16 0.57 17.92
CA MET A 439 -15.30 -0.22 16.68
C MET A 439 -16.57 -1.09 16.64
N GLN A 440 -17.73 -0.46 16.83
CA GLN A 440 -19.03 -1.10 16.68
C GLN A 440 -19.48 -1.03 15.22
N PRO A 441 -19.89 -2.15 14.60
CA PRO A 441 -20.28 -2.17 13.21
C PRO A 441 -21.57 -1.37 12.97
N VAL A 442 -21.59 -0.61 11.86
CA VAL A 442 -22.77 0.13 11.41
C VAL A 442 -23.02 -0.22 9.95
N TYR A 443 -23.99 -1.10 9.70
CA TYR A 443 -24.32 -1.57 8.34
C TYR A 443 -25.54 -0.89 7.71
N GLU A 444 -26.36 -0.20 8.51
CA GLU A 444 -27.54 0.51 8.02
C GLU A 444 -27.12 1.61 7.03
N PRO A 445 -27.67 1.63 5.80
CA PRO A 445 -27.33 2.66 4.81
C PRO A 445 -27.55 4.08 5.33
N GLY A 446 -26.57 4.96 5.10
CA GLY A 446 -26.60 6.36 5.54
C GLY A 446 -26.27 6.59 7.03
N LYS A 447 -26.19 5.55 7.86
CA LYS A 447 -25.70 5.66 9.23
C LYS A 447 -24.18 5.59 9.29
N ILE A 448 -23.61 6.38 10.19
CA ILE A 448 -22.17 6.47 10.43
C ILE A 448 -21.91 6.34 11.94
N ALA A 449 -20.89 5.59 12.32
CA ALA A 449 -20.46 5.47 13.71
C ALA A 449 -20.03 6.83 14.30
N GLY A 450 -20.26 7.02 15.60
CA GLY A 450 -20.09 8.32 16.25
C GLY A 450 -18.66 8.86 16.34
N TRP A 451 -17.63 8.05 16.01
CA TRP A 451 -16.22 8.41 16.07
C TRP A 451 -15.63 8.92 14.74
N ILE A 452 -16.39 8.87 13.64
CA ILE A 452 -15.98 9.30 12.30
C ILE A 452 -17.09 10.11 11.61
N ALA A 453 -16.74 11.18 10.89
CA ALA A 453 -17.70 12.01 10.17
C ALA A 453 -18.22 11.31 8.90
N PRO A 454 -19.40 11.67 8.37
CA PRO A 454 -19.86 11.18 7.07
C PRO A 454 -18.90 11.59 5.93
N PRO A 455 -18.78 10.78 4.86
CA PRO A 455 -18.03 11.19 3.67
C PRO A 455 -18.75 12.35 2.96
N ALA A 456 -17.99 13.18 2.25
CA ALA A 456 -18.54 14.35 1.55
C ALA A 456 -19.41 13.98 0.32
N ARG A 457 -19.21 12.79 -0.25
CA ARG A 457 -19.92 12.28 -1.42
C ARG A 457 -19.95 10.75 -1.40
N GLY A 458 -20.94 10.17 -2.07
CA GLY A 458 -20.97 8.73 -2.34
C GLY A 458 -20.06 8.34 -3.51
N LEU A 459 -20.21 7.10 -3.98
CA LEU A 459 -19.37 6.47 -5.00
C LEU A 459 -20.17 6.30 -6.29
N ASP A 460 -19.50 6.44 -7.45
CA ASP A 460 -20.13 6.18 -8.76
C ASP A 460 -21.45 6.96 -8.99
N GLY A 461 -21.50 8.21 -8.53
CA GLY A 461 -22.70 9.05 -8.61
C GLY A 461 -23.87 8.61 -7.72
N LYS A 462 -23.71 7.55 -6.92
CA LYS A 462 -24.68 7.15 -5.89
C LYS A 462 -24.57 8.06 -4.66
N PRO A 463 -25.67 8.27 -3.92
CA PRO A 463 -25.64 9.07 -2.69
C PRO A 463 -24.92 8.34 -1.54
N VAL A 464 -24.61 9.06 -0.46
CA VAL A 464 -23.90 8.49 0.71
C VAL A 464 -24.73 7.41 1.42
N ASP A 465 -26.05 7.53 1.38
CA ASP A 465 -27.02 6.61 1.96
C ASP A 465 -27.44 5.47 1.03
N TRP A 466 -26.74 5.30 -0.09
CA TRP A 466 -26.92 4.13 -0.95
C TRP A 466 -26.53 2.84 -0.20
N ASP A 467 -27.23 1.76 -0.51
CA ASP A 467 -26.99 0.44 0.06
C ASP A 467 -25.80 -0.25 -0.63
N TYR A 468 -24.59 0.21 -0.35
CA TYR A 468 -23.35 -0.27 -0.97
C TYR A 468 -23.02 -1.73 -0.64
N VAL A 469 -23.44 -2.23 0.52
CA VAL A 469 -23.29 -3.64 0.91
C VAL A 469 -24.59 -4.16 1.48
N ARG A 470 -25.16 -5.18 0.84
CA ARG A 470 -26.35 -5.89 1.32
C ARG A 470 -25.87 -7.07 2.16
N VAL A 471 -25.84 -6.88 3.48
CA VAL A 471 -25.36 -7.86 4.47
C VAL A 471 -26.41 -8.87 4.88
#